data_AF-A0AAJ6AXP6-F1
#
_entry.id   AF-A0AAJ6AXP6-F1
#
_cell.length_a   1.000
_cell.length_b   1.000
_cell.length_c   1.000
_cell.angle_alpha   90.00
_cell.angle_beta   90.00
_cell.angle_gamma   90.00
#
_symmetry.space_group_name_H-M   'P 1'
#
loop_
_entity.id
_entity.type
_entity.pdbx_description
1 polymer ?
#
loop_
_entity_poly.entity_id
_entity_poly.type
_entity_poly.pdbx_seq_one_letter_code
_entity_poly.pdbx_strand_id
1 'polypeptide(L)'
;MLMTTRRPASIGEILTEEFLEPMGLTQSALAEAMGVPRKHVNELCNDRRTVTAATALILARVFGNSADFWLNTQRRTDLWKALNDPAQRERIDRAQPLTDAA
;
A
#
# COMPACT_ATOMS: atom_id res chain seq x y z
N MET A 1 3.82 4.96 -16.31
CA MET A 1 4.07 4.61 -14.90
C MET A 1 5.56 4.68 -14.63
N LEU A 2 5.99 5.34 -13.56
CA LEU A 2 7.40 5.34 -13.15
C LEU A 2 7.71 3.99 -12.49
N MET A 3 8.25 3.03 -13.25
CA MET A 3 8.84 1.83 -12.67
C MET A 3 10.18 2.24 -12.07
N THR A 4 10.21 2.47 -10.75
CA THR A 4 11.44 2.84 -10.06
C THR A 4 12.32 1.62 -9.86
N THR A 5 13.61 1.71 -10.14
CA THR A 5 14.60 0.64 -9.89
C THR A 5 14.68 0.29 -8.41
N ARG A 6 14.51 1.28 -7.52
CA ARG A 6 14.49 1.09 -6.07
C ARG A 6 13.09 0.69 -5.59
N ARG A 7 13.07 -0.10 -4.52
CA ARG A 7 11.83 -0.45 -3.80
C ARG A 7 11.10 0.84 -3.39
N PRO A 8 9.82 1.00 -3.73
CA PRO A 8 9.04 2.13 -3.25
C PRO A 8 8.78 1.97 -1.75
N ALA A 9 8.58 3.09 -1.06
CA ALA A 9 8.13 3.08 0.34
C ALA A 9 6.82 2.29 0.46
N SER A 10 6.76 1.42 1.46
CA SER A 10 5.61 0.57 1.72
C SER A 10 4.52 1.31 2.49
N ILE A 11 3.36 0.68 2.66
CA ILE A 11 2.31 1.23 3.53
C ILE A 11 2.80 1.28 4.97
N GLY A 12 3.49 0.23 5.42
CA GLY A 12 4.03 0.17 6.77
C GLY A 12 5.02 1.29 7.07
N GLU A 13 5.97 1.51 6.15
CA GLU A 13 6.97 2.59 6.23
C GLU A 13 6.29 3.96 6.24
N ILE A 14 5.43 4.26 5.25
CA ILE A 14 4.72 5.55 5.16
C ILE A 14 3.86 5.79 6.41
N LEU A 15 3.05 4.80 6.83
CA LEU A 15 2.15 4.98 7.97
C LEU A 15 2.92 5.23 9.27
N THR A 16 4.08 4.57 9.45
CA THR A 16 4.87 4.67 10.67
C THR A 16 5.71 5.94 10.69
N GLU A 17 6.54 6.14 9.68
CA GLU A 17 7.58 7.18 9.64
C GLU A 17 7.02 8.57 9.30
N GLU A 18 5.96 8.64 8.49
CA GLU A 18 5.41 9.92 8.02
C GLU A 18 4.17 10.37 8.80
N PHE A 19 3.53 9.48 9.56
CA PHE A 19 2.30 9.79 10.30
C PHE A 19 2.38 9.44 11.78
N LEU A 20 2.58 8.17 12.15
CA LEU A 20 2.52 7.78 13.57
C LEU A 20 3.64 8.42 14.40
N GLU A 21 4.89 8.34 13.97
CA GLU A 21 6.03 8.88 14.71
C GLU A 21 6.00 10.43 14.78
N PRO A 22 5.80 11.18 13.68
CA PRO A 22 5.77 12.64 13.73
C PRO A 22 4.61 13.19 14.56
N MET A 23 3.49 12.48 14.60
CA MET A 23 2.31 12.87 15.38
C MET A 23 2.33 12.32 16.82
N GLY A 24 3.33 11.51 17.21
CA GLY A 24 3.39 10.86 18.52
C GLY A 24 2.23 9.89 18.78
N LEU A 25 1.65 9.31 17.72
CA LEU A 25 0.50 8.42 17.81
C LEU A 25 0.91 6.96 17.99
N THR A 26 0.20 6.25 18.86
CA THR A 26 0.34 4.80 18.99
C THR A 26 -0.53 4.07 17.97
N GLN A 27 -0.19 2.83 17.63
CA GLN A 27 -1.06 1.96 16.83
C GLN A 27 -2.45 1.77 17.47
N SER A 28 -2.55 1.82 18.81
CA SER A 28 -3.83 1.75 19.52
C SER A 28 -4.68 2.99 19.26
N ALA A 29 -4.09 4.18 19.34
CA ALA A 29 -4.78 5.44 19.08
C ALA A 29 -5.30 5.51 17.64
N LEU A 30 -4.49 5.08 16.67
CA LEU A 30 -4.93 4.98 15.28
C LEU A 30 -6.07 3.95 15.12
N ALA A 31 -5.98 2.80 15.78
CA ALA A 31 -7.02 1.77 15.70
C ALA A 31 -8.37 2.28 16.23
N GLU A 32 -8.35 3.02 17.34
CA GLU A 32 -9.53 3.69 17.90
C GLU A 32 -10.10 4.72 16.91
N ALA A 33 -9.26 5.60 16.36
CA ALA A 33 -9.69 6.61 15.37
C ALA A 33 -10.27 5.99 14.08
N MET A 34 -9.74 4.85 13.65
CA MET A 34 -10.22 4.10 12.50
C MET A 34 -11.47 3.26 12.80
N GLY A 35 -11.82 3.04 14.08
CA GLY A 35 -12.91 2.15 14.49
C GLY A 35 -12.63 0.67 14.17
N VAL A 36 -11.37 0.24 14.22
CA VAL A 36 -10.94 -1.15 13.90
C VAL A 36 -10.14 -1.78 15.05
N PRO A 37 -10.01 -3.11 15.11
CA PRO A 37 -9.14 -3.75 16.10
C PRO A 37 -7.67 -3.34 15.93
N ARG A 38 -6.91 -3.22 17.03
CA ARG A 38 -5.46 -2.90 17.00
C ARG A 38 -4.65 -3.81 16.07
N LYS A 39 -5.06 -5.08 15.96
CA LYS A 39 -4.44 -6.06 15.04
C LYS A 39 -4.50 -5.59 13.58
N HIS A 40 -5.58 -4.93 13.16
CA HIS A 40 -5.72 -4.40 11.80
C HIS A 40 -4.62 -3.37 11.52
N VAL A 41 -4.44 -2.39 12.42
CA VAL A 41 -3.40 -1.36 12.29
C VAL A 41 -2.01 -1.99 12.36
N ASN A 42 -1.80 -2.95 13.26
CA ASN A 42 -0.52 -3.66 13.34
C ASN A 42 -0.17 -4.36 12.02
N GLU A 43 -1.13 -5.02 11.38
CA GLU A 43 -0.91 -5.67 10.09
C GLU A 43 -0.63 -4.67 8.97
N LEU A 44 -1.25 -3.48 8.99
CA LEU A 44 -0.93 -2.40 8.06
C LEU A 44 0.50 -1.89 8.26
N CYS A 45 0.89 -1.59 9.51
CA CYS A 45 2.24 -1.12 9.85
C CYS A 45 3.34 -2.14 9.51
N ASN A 46 3.01 -3.43 9.43
CA ASN A 46 3.98 -4.50 9.11
C ASN A 46 3.82 -5.05 7.69
N ASP A 47 3.09 -4.37 6.81
CA ASP A 47 2.79 -4.81 5.43
C ASP A 47 2.21 -6.23 5.32
N ARG A 48 1.55 -6.71 6.39
CA ARG A 48 0.86 -8.01 6.44
C ARG A 48 -0.60 -7.91 5.98
N ARG A 49 -1.08 -6.69 5.75
CA ARG A 49 -2.43 -6.41 5.24
C ARG A 49 -2.35 -5.36 4.13
N THR A 50 -3.08 -5.64 3.05
CA THR A 50 -3.25 -4.72 1.92
C THR A 50 -4.23 -3.61 2.29
N VAL A 51 -3.94 -2.39 1.86
CA VAL A 51 -4.89 -1.28 1.93
C VAL A 51 -6.00 -1.48 0.89
N THR A 52 -7.21 -1.72 1.36
CA THR A 52 -8.42 -1.75 0.52
C THR A 52 -8.95 -0.33 0.29
N ALA A 53 -9.87 -0.16 -0.67
CA ALA A 53 -10.55 1.12 -0.88
C ALA A 53 -11.26 1.64 0.39
N ALA A 54 -11.91 0.75 1.15
CA ALA A 54 -12.54 1.11 2.42
C ALA A 54 -11.51 1.58 3.46
N THR A 55 -10.40 0.84 3.60
CA THR A 55 -9.29 1.24 4.50
C THR A 55 -8.70 2.59 4.08
N ALA A 56 -8.51 2.83 2.78
CA ALA A 56 -7.98 4.08 2.26
C ALA A 56 -8.89 5.28 2.55
N LEU A 57 -10.21 5.13 2.40
CA LEU A 57 -11.19 6.17 2.74
C LEU A 57 -11.17 6.49 4.25
N ILE A 58 -11.03 5.47 5.09
CA ILE A 58 -10.91 5.65 6.55
C ILE A 58 -9.61 6.39 6.89
N LEU A 59 -8.46 5.94 6.36
CA LEU A 59 -7.17 6.61 6.59
C LEU A 59 -7.18 8.06 6.09
N ALA A 60 -7.77 8.32 4.92
CA ALA A 60 -7.99 9.66 4.39
C ALA A 60 -8.80 10.53 5.35
N ARG A 61 -9.87 9.99 5.94
CA ARG A 61 -10.69 10.70 6.92
C ARG A 61 -9.96 10.98 8.23
N VAL A 62 -9.09 10.06 8.67
CA VAL A 62 -8.29 10.17 9.91
C VAL A 62 -7.16 11.20 9.75
N PHE A 63 -6.42 11.14 8.64
CA PHE A 63 -5.21 11.93 8.43
C PHE A 63 -5.41 13.19 7.57
N GLY A 64 -6.60 13.39 7.00
CA GLY A 64 -6.93 14.58 6.22
C GLY A 64 -6.28 14.66 4.84
N ASN A 65 -5.86 13.52 4.28
CA ASN A 65 -5.36 13.41 2.90
C ASN A 65 -6.35 12.66 1.99
N SER A 66 -5.95 12.29 0.78
CA SER A 66 -6.83 11.60 -0.17
C SER A 66 -6.75 10.07 -0.04
N ALA A 67 -7.84 9.36 -0.36
CA ALA A 67 -7.81 7.89 -0.43
C ALA A 67 -6.85 7.40 -1.53
N ASP A 68 -6.72 8.15 -2.62
CA ASP A 68 -5.77 7.86 -3.70
C ASP A 68 -4.32 7.89 -3.23
N PHE A 69 -3.96 8.72 -2.23
CA PHE A 69 -2.62 8.68 -1.66
C PHE A 69 -2.27 7.28 -1.17
N TRP A 70 -3.15 6.68 -0.36
CA TRP A 70 -2.95 5.35 0.20
C TRP A 70 -3.00 4.24 -0.85
N LEU A 71 -3.96 4.31 -1.77
CA LEU A 71 -4.09 3.32 -2.85
C LEU A 71 -2.90 3.36 -3.82
N ASN A 72 -2.39 4.55 -4.13
CA ASN A 72 -1.23 4.70 -4.99
C ASN A 72 0.04 4.15 -4.34
N THR A 73 0.22 4.32 -3.02
CA THR A 73 1.33 3.71 -2.28
C THR A 73 1.25 2.18 -2.35
N GLN A 74 0.09 1.60 -2.02
CA GLN A 74 -0.14 0.15 -2.14
C GLN A 74 0.14 -0.36 -3.57
N ARG A 75 -0.42 0.30 -4.58
CA ARG A 75 -0.24 -0.08 -5.99
C ARG A 75 1.23 -0.07 -6.41
N ARG A 76 2.00 0.95 -6.01
CA ARG A 76 3.43 1.03 -6.35
C ARG A 76 4.19 -0.15 -5.76
N THR A 77 3.96 -0.46 -4.49
CA THR A 77 4.60 -1.59 -3.81
C THR A 77 4.20 -2.92 -4.44
N ASP A 78 2.93 -3.12 -4.78
CA ASP A 78 2.45 -4.37 -5.38
C ASP A 78 3.02 -4.60 -6.78
N LEU A 79 3.03 -3.56 -7.63
CA LEU A 79 3.66 -3.62 -8.96
C LEU A 79 5.16 -3.91 -8.84
N TRP A 80 5.86 -3.25 -7.92
CA TRP A 80 7.28 -3.50 -7.70
C TRP A 80 7.52 -4.94 -7.24
N LYS A 81 6.74 -5.45 -6.27
CA LYS A 81 6.86 -6.84 -5.80
C LYS A 81 6.63 -7.84 -6.94
N ALA A 82 5.59 -7.64 -7.76
CA ALA A 82 5.30 -8.52 -8.90
C ALA A 82 6.44 -8.52 -9.94
N LEU A 83 7.05 -7.37 -10.22
CA LEU A 83 8.16 -7.27 -11.18
C LEU A 83 9.47 -7.87 -10.67
N ASN A 84 9.64 -8.01 -9.35
CA ASN A 84 10.83 -8.51 -8.70
C ASN A 84 10.66 -9.94 -8.14
N ASP A 85 9.45 -10.52 -8.24
CA ASP A 85 9.22 -11.94 -7.99
C ASP A 85 9.58 -12.73 -9.26
N PRO A 86 10.55 -13.67 -9.22
CA PRO A 86 11.01 -14.36 -10.42
C PRO A 86 9.91 -15.11 -11.17
N ALA A 87 8.99 -15.75 -10.45
CA ALA A 87 7.91 -16.55 -11.04
C ALA A 87 6.86 -15.66 -11.73
N GLN A 88 6.47 -14.55 -11.08
CA GLN A 88 5.61 -13.55 -11.72
C GLN A 88 6.31 -12.87 -12.89
N ARG A 89 7.60 -12.56 -12.75
CA ARG A 89 8.36 -11.86 -13.79
C ARG A 89 8.44 -12.68 -15.07
N GLU A 90 8.76 -13.96 -14.96
CA GLU A 90 8.77 -14.87 -16.11
C GLU A 90 7.40 -14.94 -16.79
N ARG A 91 6.31 -15.01 -16.00
CA ARG A 91 4.95 -15.02 -16.54
C ARG A 91 4.61 -13.70 -17.25
N ILE A 92 5.02 -12.56 -16.70
CA ILE A 92 4.81 -11.22 -17.29
C ILE A 92 5.58 -11.11 -18.60
N ASP A 93 6.85 -11.53 -18.64
CA ASP A 93 7.72 -11.42 -19.82
C ASP A 93 7.23 -12.31 -20.98
N ARG A 94 6.52 -13.41 -20.69
CA ARG A 94 5.88 -14.27 -21.71
C ARG A 94 4.59 -13.69 -22.28
N ALA A 95 3.93 -12.75 -21.59
CA ALA A 95 2.67 -12.19 -22.04
C ALA A 95 2.86 -11.40 -23.35
N GLN A 96 1.96 -11.61 -24.32
CA GLN A 96 2.01 -10.93 -25.62
C GLN A 96 0.85 -9.93 -25.71
N PRO A 97 1.06 -8.75 -26.33
CA PRO A 97 -0.03 -7.83 -26.60
C PRO A 97 -1.03 -8.50 -27.55
N LEU A 98 -2.32 -8.31 -27.29
CA LEU A 98 -3.33 -8.62 -28.27
C LEU A 98 -3.17 -7.62 -29.41
N THR A 99 -2.65 -8.09 -30.54
CA THR A 99 -2.85 -7.40 -31.81
C THR A 99 -4.28 -7.64 -32.24
N ASP A 100 -4.95 -6.62 -32.78
CA ASP A 100 -6.35 -6.71 -33.21
C ASP A 100 -6.61 -8.03 -33.95
N ALA A 101 -7.65 -8.74 -33.51
CA ALA A 101 -8.13 -9.91 -34.22
C ALA A 101 -8.44 -9.50 -35.67
N ALA A 102 -7.94 -10.27 -36.62
CA ALA A 102 -8.46 -10.25 -37.98
C ALA A 102 -9.97 -10.54 -37.99
#